data_AF-A0A2E6GN61-F1
#
_entry.id   AF-A0A2E6GN61-F1
#
_cell.length_a   1.000
_cell.length_b   1.000
_cell.length_c   1.000
_cell.angle_alpha   90.00
_cell.angle_beta   90.00
_cell.angle_gamma   90.00
#
_symmetry.space_group_name_H-M   'P 1'
#
loop_
_entity.id
_entity.type
_entity.pdbx_description
1 polymer ?
#
loop_
_entity_poly.entity_id
_entity_poly.type
_entity_poly.pdbx_seq_one_letter_code
_entity_poly.pdbx_strand_id
1 'polypeptide(L)'
;MTTPEPNVPDNLIELDLSAFSKEDVEKIKALGEKQRLLYRWFRHERTTQPGLDQFFIYSGARGRTPYSAYRVERHMDARYAIFSQRSGEMIAEGRTLDSVLDHLPDDFFYSI
;
A
#
# COMPACT_ATOMS: atom_id res chain seq x y z
N MET A 1 43.70 17.74 -7.21
CA MET A 1 42.73 18.85 -7.12
C MET A 1 41.43 18.26 -6.62
N THR A 2 41.16 18.39 -5.33
CA THR A 2 39.94 17.91 -4.67
C THR A 2 38.84 18.93 -4.92
N THR A 3 37.80 18.52 -5.65
CA THR A 3 36.59 19.32 -5.86
C THR A 3 35.93 19.54 -4.49
N PRO A 4 35.62 20.80 -4.08
CA PRO A 4 34.92 21.01 -2.83
C PRO A 4 33.51 20.43 -2.94
N GLU A 5 33.13 19.59 -1.98
CA GLU A 5 31.75 19.10 -1.87
C GLU A 5 30.81 20.28 -1.65
N PRO A 6 29.66 20.34 -2.35
CA PRO A 6 28.71 21.42 -2.17
C PRO A 6 28.16 21.36 -0.74
N ASN A 7 28.34 22.48 -0.03
CA ASN A 7 27.83 22.72 1.31
C ASN A 7 26.29 22.74 1.25
N VAL A 8 25.65 21.58 1.46
CA VAL A 8 24.19 21.46 1.48
C VAL A 8 23.70 22.17 2.75
N PRO A 9 22.86 23.22 2.64
CA PRO A 9 22.41 23.96 3.80
C PRO A 9 21.56 23.08 4.72
N ASP A 10 21.90 23.07 6.01
CA ASP A 10 21.31 22.31 7.13
C ASP A 10 19.82 22.64 7.42
N ASN A 11 19.21 23.47 6.58
CA ASN A 11 17.86 24.03 6.74
C ASN A 11 16.85 23.46 5.72
N LEU A 12 17.23 22.45 4.93
CA LEU A 12 16.35 21.78 3.97
C LEU A 12 15.48 20.75 4.71
N ILE A 13 14.23 21.13 4.99
CA ILE A 13 13.20 20.17 5.42
C ILE A 13 12.63 19.52 4.16
N GLU A 14 12.89 18.22 3.99
CA GLU A 14 12.27 17.44 2.92
C GLU A 14 10.76 17.33 3.22
N LEU A 15 9.95 17.96 2.37
CA LEU A 15 8.49 17.89 2.47
C LEU A 15 8.04 16.52 1.96
N ASP A 16 7.48 15.72 2.84
CA ASP A 16 6.83 14.47 2.47
C ASP A 16 5.54 14.78 1.70
N LEU A 17 5.62 14.69 0.37
CA LEU A 17 4.48 14.88 -0.54
C LEU A 17 3.63 13.62 -0.69
N SER A 18 3.86 12.61 0.14
CA SER A 18 3.07 11.40 0.14
C SER A 18 1.60 11.69 0.45
N ALA A 19 0.72 11.10 -0.36
CA ALA A 19 -0.70 11.13 -0.04
C ALA A 19 -1.00 10.24 1.18
N PHE A 20 -0.42 9.04 1.30
CA PHE A 20 -0.68 8.17 2.46
C PHE A 20 0.04 8.66 3.73
N SER A 21 -0.73 8.82 4.79
CA SER A 21 -0.23 9.24 6.10
C SER A 21 0.56 8.12 6.78
N LYS A 22 1.33 8.46 7.82
CA LYS A 22 2.00 7.44 8.65
C LYS A 22 1.00 6.43 9.24
N GLU A 23 -0.20 6.88 9.63
CA GLU A 23 -1.24 6.01 10.15
C GLU A 23 -1.72 5.00 9.09
N ASP A 24 -1.88 5.44 7.84
CA ASP A 24 -2.25 4.55 6.75
C ASP A 24 -1.20 3.46 6.53
N VAL A 25 0.08 3.83 6.57
CA VAL A 25 1.19 2.87 6.43
C VAL A 25 1.16 1.84 7.56
N GLU A 26 0.90 2.26 8.79
CA GLU A 26 0.76 1.35 9.93
C GLU A 26 -0.46 0.42 9.78
N LYS A 27 -1.57 0.89 9.21
CA LYS A 27 -2.73 0.04 8.89
C LYS A 27 -2.40 -1.02 7.83
N ILE A 28 -1.66 -0.68 6.78
CA ILE A 28 -1.18 -1.65 5.80
C ILE A 28 -0.26 -2.70 6.46
N LYS A 29 0.63 -2.28 7.37
CA LYS A 29 1.48 -3.21 8.13
C LYS A 29 0.65 -4.11 9.05
N ALA A 30 -0.34 -3.56 9.76
CA ALA A 30 -1.23 -4.31 10.64
C ALA A 30 -2.05 -5.35 9.86
N LEU A 31 -2.48 -5.03 8.63
CA LEU A 31 -3.08 -6.01 7.73
C LEU A 31 -2.13 -7.19 7.47
N GLY A 32 -0.83 -6.91 7.29
CA GLY A 32 0.19 -7.95 7.15
C GLY A 32 0.34 -8.84 8.38
N GLU A 33 0.30 -8.28 9.58
CA GLU A 33 0.30 -9.09 10.81
C GLU A 33 -0.96 -9.96 10.91
N LYS A 34 -2.13 -9.44 10.52
CA LYS A 34 -3.37 -10.24 10.42
C LYS A 34 -3.22 -11.41 9.46
N GLN A 35 -2.58 -11.21 8.29
CA GLN A 35 -2.32 -12.30 7.34
C GLN A 35 -1.39 -13.37 7.92
N ARG A 36 -0.37 -12.99 8.68
CA ARG A 36 0.52 -13.96 9.35
C ARG A 36 -0.22 -14.82 10.38
N LEU A 37 -1.18 -14.25 11.10
CA LEU A 37 -2.05 -15.01 12.02
C LEU A 37 -2.91 -16.04 11.28
N LEU A 38 -3.23 -15.79 10.01
CA LEU A 38 -3.93 -16.72 9.12
C LEU A 38 -2.96 -17.72 8.43
N TYR A 39 -1.70 -17.80 8.88
CA TYR A 39 -0.63 -18.63 8.28
C TYR A 39 -0.31 -18.29 6.82
N ARG A 40 -0.60 -17.05 6.40
CA ARG A 40 -0.32 -16.55 5.05
C ARG A 40 0.92 -15.68 5.06
N TRP A 41 1.63 -15.67 3.94
CA TRP A 41 2.66 -14.68 3.72
C TRP A 41 2.01 -13.39 3.20
N PHE A 42 2.61 -12.26 3.57
CA PHE A 42 2.16 -10.94 3.13
C PHE A 42 3.37 -10.11 2.71
N ARG A 43 3.20 -9.37 1.62
CA ARG A 43 4.15 -8.37 1.15
C ARG A 43 3.38 -7.14 0.72
N HIS A 44 3.97 -5.98 0.89
CA HIS A 44 3.45 -4.75 0.33
C HIS A 44 4.57 -3.96 -0.35
N GLU A 45 4.21 -3.18 -1.35
CA GLU A 45 5.09 -2.28 -2.09
C GLU A 45 4.41 -0.93 -2.21
N ARG A 46 5.18 0.15 -2.14
CA ARG A 46 4.66 1.49 -2.26
C ARG A 46 5.23 2.15 -3.50
N THR A 47 4.38 2.82 -4.26
CA THR A 47 4.79 3.62 -5.40
C THR A 47 4.20 5.01 -5.24
N THR A 48 5.07 5.97 -4.95
CA THR A 48 4.74 7.39 -4.84
C THR A 48 4.90 8.06 -6.21
N GLN A 49 3.81 8.48 -6.83
CA GLN A 49 3.82 9.31 -8.04
C GLN A 49 3.23 10.69 -7.73
N PRO A 50 3.65 11.76 -8.41
CA PRO A 50 3.03 13.07 -8.26
C PRO A 50 1.51 12.99 -8.50
N GLY A 51 0.72 13.29 -7.47
CA GLY A 51 -0.73 13.26 -7.51
C GLY A 51 -1.40 11.90 -7.32
N LEU A 52 -0.61 10.83 -7.12
CA LEU A 52 -1.12 9.49 -6.85
C LEU A 52 -0.12 8.69 -6.01
N ASP A 53 -0.51 8.33 -4.80
CA ASP A 53 0.26 7.39 -3.98
C ASP A 53 -0.45 6.03 -4.01
N GLN A 54 0.31 4.96 -4.23
CA GLN A 54 -0.21 3.61 -4.42
C GLN A 54 0.49 2.64 -3.47
N PHE A 55 -0.30 1.77 -2.85
CA PHE A 55 0.16 0.57 -2.16
C PHE A 55 -0.29 -0.66 -2.93
N PHE A 56 0.66 -1.49 -3.35
CA PHE A 56 0.38 -2.84 -3.80
C PHE A 56 0.48 -3.77 -2.60
N ILE A 57 -0.54 -4.59 -2.38
CA ILE A 57 -0.58 -5.58 -1.31
C ILE A 57 -0.75 -6.97 -1.91
N TYR A 58 0.03 -7.91 -1.38
CA TYR A 58 0.11 -9.27 -1.85
C TYR A 58 -0.08 -10.22 -0.67
N SER A 59 -0.95 -11.21 -0.82
CA SER A 59 -1.19 -12.24 0.19
C SER A 59 -1.31 -13.60 -0.46
N GLY A 60 -0.68 -14.62 0.14
CA GLY A 60 -0.76 -15.98 -0.37
C GLY A 60 -0.49 -17.03 0.69
N ALA A 61 -0.93 -18.26 0.42
CA ALA A 61 -0.56 -19.42 1.23
C ALA A 61 0.83 -19.94 0.86
N ARG A 62 1.40 -20.73 1.78
CA ARG A 62 2.60 -21.53 1.51
C ARG A 62 2.21 -22.76 0.67
N GLY A 63 1.88 -22.55 -0.60
CA GLY A 63 1.40 -23.59 -1.49
C GLY A 63 1.46 -23.20 -2.96
N ARG A 64 0.90 -24.04 -3.84
CA ARG A 64 0.80 -23.78 -5.28
C ARG A 64 -0.33 -22.83 -5.66
N THR A 65 -1.17 -22.44 -4.71
CA THR A 65 -2.26 -21.50 -4.93
C THR A 65 -1.69 -20.14 -5.35
N PRO A 66 -2.22 -19.52 -6.42
CA PRO A 66 -1.82 -18.17 -6.80
C PRO A 66 -1.99 -17.21 -5.64
N TYR A 67 -1.09 -16.24 -5.53
CA TYR A 67 -1.26 -15.17 -4.56
C TYR A 67 -2.33 -14.19 -5.04
N SER A 68 -3.06 -13.67 -4.07
CA SER A 68 -3.96 -12.53 -4.24
C SER A 68 -3.15 -11.24 -4.27
N ALA A 69 -3.54 -10.30 -5.14
CA ALA A 69 -2.84 -9.04 -5.35
C ALA A 69 -3.85 -7.92 -5.56
N TYR A 70 -3.71 -6.86 -4.76
CA TYR A 70 -4.59 -5.69 -4.80
C TYR A 70 -3.77 -4.41 -4.75
N ARG A 71 -4.33 -3.36 -5.32
CA ARG A 71 -3.74 -2.02 -5.31
C ARG A 71 -4.66 -1.07 -4.57
N VAL A 72 -4.16 -0.45 -3.52
CA VAL A 72 -4.82 0.63 -2.80
C VAL A 72 -4.24 1.95 -3.29
N GLU A 73 -5.10 2.85 -3.72
CA GLU A 73 -4.73 4.19 -4.17
C GLU A 73 -5.24 5.22 -3.17
N ARG A 74 -4.45 6.29 -2.96
CA ARG A 74 -4.93 7.49 -2.29
C ARG A 74 -4.83 8.67 -3.23
N HIS A 75 -5.99 9.27 -3.53
CA HIS A 75 -6.12 10.42 -4.41
C HIS A 75 -5.97 11.74 -3.63
N MET A 76 -5.67 12.83 -4.35
CA MET A 76 -5.47 14.16 -3.75
C MET A 76 -6.71 14.70 -3.02
N ASP A 77 -7.91 14.24 -3.38
CA ASP A 77 -9.17 14.63 -2.74
C ASP A 77 -9.48 13.81 -1.46
N ALA A 78 -8.45 13.16 -0.92
CA ALA A 78 -8.49 12.30 0.26
C ALA A 78 -9.43 11.10 0.14
N ARG A 79 -9.77 10.67 -1.09
CA ARG A 79 -10.45 9.40 -1.33
C ARG A 79 -9.44 8.26 -1.45
N TYR A 80 -9.86 7.10 -0.96
CA TYR A 80 -9.16 5.85 -1.10
C TYR A 80 -9.93 4.98 -2.08
N ALA A 81 -9.21 4.22 -2.89
CA ALA A 81 -9.82 3.22 -3.76
C ALA A 81 -8.98 1.95 -3.72
N ILE A 82 -9.64 0.80 -3.82
CA ILE A 82 -8.98 -0.50 -3.94
C ILE A 82 -9.34 -1.16 -5.25
N PHE A 83 -8.34 -1.70 -5.91
CA PHE A 83 -8.44 -2.30 -7.23
C PHE A 83 -7.89 -3.73 -7.20
N SER A 84 -8.50 -4.60 -8.00
CA SER A 84 -7.90 -5.88 -8.34
C SER A 84 -6.65 -5.64 -9.19
N GLN A 85 -5.50 -6.14 -8.75
CA GLN A 85 -4.27 -6.01 -9.55
C GLN A 85 -4.36 -6.81 -10.86
N ARG A 86 -5.16 -7.88 -10.88
CA ARG A 86 -5.29 -8.77 -12.03
C ARG A 86 -6.20 -8.22 -13.11
N SER A 87 -7.37 -7.70 -12.74
CA SER A 87 -8.35 -7.18 -13.71
C SER A 87 -8.25 -5.67 -13.90
N GLY A 88 -7.64 -4.95 -12.96
CA GLY A 88 -7.65 -3.48 -12.93
C GLY A 88 -8.99 -2.89 -12.52
N GLU A 89 -9.98 -3.72 -12.18
CA GLU A 89 -11.31 -3.26 -11.77
C GLU A 89 -11.27 -2.69 -10.35
N MET A 90 -12.02 -1.60 -10.17
CA MET A 90 -12.24 -1.02 -8.85
C MET A 90 -13.20 -1.91 -8.06
N ILE A 91 -12.77 -2.30 -6.88
CA ILE A 91 -13.54 -3.14 -5.96
C ILE A 91 -14.36 -2.26 -5.03
N ALA A 92 -13.74 -1.21 -4.50
CA ALA A 92 -14.39 -0.26 -3.60
C ALA A 92 -13.69 1.10 -3.60
N GLU A 93 -14.45 2.11 -3.18
CA GLU A 93 -13.99 3.47 -2.96
C GLU A 93 -14.54 3.96 -1.61
N GLY A 94 -13.75 4.75 -0.87
CA GLY A 94 -14.12 5.20 0.46
C GLY A 94 -13.35 6.44 0.93
N ARG A 95 -13.78 6.97 2.09
CA ARG A 95 -13.15 8.14 2.73
C ARG A 95 -12.03 7.76 3.70
N THR A 96 -11.94 6.49 4.08
CA THR A 96 -10.90 5.98 4.97
C THR A 96 -10.26 4.73 4.37
N LEU A 97 -8.99 4.51 4.71
CA LEU A 97 -8.29 3.28 4.33
C LEU A 97 -9.03 2.03 4.84
N ASP A 98 -9.49 2.04 6.09
CA ASP A 98 -10.19 0.90 6.68
C ASP A 98 -11.44 0.54 5.87
N SER A 99 -12.22 1.55 5.44
CA SER A 99 -13.44 1.31 4.65
C SER A 99 -13.18 0.60 3.33
N VAL A 100 -12.03 0.86 2.68
CA VAL A 100 -11.69 0.16 1.43
C VAL A 100 -11.04 -1.20 1.70
N LEU A 101 -10.26 -1.35 2.78
CA LEU A 101 -9.67 -2.63 3.16
C LEU A 101 -10.71 -3.67 3.59
N ASP A 102 -11.84 -3.23 4.16
CA ASP A 102 -12.96 -4.13 4.52
C ASP A 102 -13.63 -4.77 3.30
N HIS A 103 -13.42 -4.21 2.10
CA HIS A 103 -13.93 -4.76 0.84
C HIS A 103 -12.93 -5.68 0.14
N LEU A 104 -11.79 -6.01 0.79
CA LEU A 104 -10.87 -7.01 0.26
C LEU A 104 -11.58 -8.36 0.11
N PRO A 105 -11.50 -9.00 -1.08
CA PRO A 105 -12.15 -10.29 -1.29
C PRO A 105 -11.58 -11.40 -0.40
N ASP A 106 -12.39 -12.43 -0.16
CA ASP A 106 -12.06 -13.54 0.74
C ASP A 106 -10.80 -14.31 0.33
N ASP A 107 -10.47 -14.35 -0.97
CA ASP A 107 -9.24 -14.98 -1.49
C ASP A 107 -7.96 -14.35 -0.93
N PHE A 108 -8.06 -13.12 -0.42
CA PHE A 108 -7.00 -12.41 0.25
C PHE A 108 -6.69 -12.99 1.63
N PHE A 109 -7.73 -13.44 2.33
CA PHE A 109 -7.66 -13.96 3.70
C PHE A 109 -7.62 -15.49 3.76
N TYR A 110 -8.18 -16.16 2.77
CA TYR A 110 -8.40 -17.60 2.78
C TYR A 110 -7.85 -18.25 1.50
N SER A 111 -7.44 -19.52 1.62
CA SER A 111 -7.14 -20.34 0.44
C SER A 111 -8.32 -21.25 0.21
N ILE A 112 -8.76 -21.35 -1.04
CA ILE A 112 -9.69 -22.38 -1.49
C ILE A 112 -8.96 -23.72 -1.52
#